data_AF-F3ZU71-F1
#
_entry.id   AF-F3ZU71-F1
#
_cell.length_a   1.000
_cell.length_b   1.000
_cell.length_c   1.000
_cell.angle_alpha   90.00
_cell.angle_beta   90.00
_cell.angle_gamma   90.00
#
_symmetry.space_group_name_H-M   'P 1'
#
loop_
_entity.id
_entity.type
_entity.pdbx_description
1 polymer ?
#
loop_
_entity_poly.entity_id
_entity_poly.type
_entity_poly.pdbx_seq_one_letter_code
_entity_poly.pdbx_strand_id
1 'polypeptide(L)'
;MGSIPLIFPGIPQPVKLGLAGGPLIIAILISRFGPKYKIVTYTTESATLMLREIGIALFLASVGLSVGGSFIDSIVNGGYKWIGYGLLITVIPLLIMGFVVRKIYKMNYFTMCGLMAGAMTDAPALAIVNEMSESGIHSVSYATVYPLTMFMRVFTHSINVITNHIIR
;
A
#
# COMPACT_ATOMS: atom_id res chain seq x y z
N MET A 1 -3.11 18.32 -13.01
CA MET A 1 -1.64 18.13 -13.05
C MET A 1 -1.23 16.66 -13.20
N GLY A 2 -1.86 15.67 -12.53
CA GLY A 2 -1.53 14.24 -12.72
C GLY A 2 -2.05 13.59 -14.03
N SER A 3 -3.00 14.23 -14.71
CA SER A 3 -3.58 13.81 -15.99
C SER A 3 -3.02 14.54 -17.21
N ILE A 4 -2.08 15.48 -17.02
CA ILE A 4 -1.47 16.22 -18.13
C ILE A 4 -0.46 15.28 -18.80
N PRO A 5 -0.66 14.91 -20.07
CA PRO A 5 0.27 14.03 -20.77
C PRO A 5 1.59 14.77 -21.00
N LEU A 6 2.66 14.30 -20.38
CA LEU A 6 4.01 14.77 -20.70
C LEU A 6 4.49 13.96 -21.90
N ILE A 7 4.55 14.63 -23.05
CA ILE A 7 5.04 14.05 -24.31
C ILE A 7 6.54 14.27 -24.34
N PHE A 8 7.31 13.23 -24.05
CA PHE A 8 8.76 13.25 -24.25
C PHE A 8 9.06 12.90 -25.71
N PRO A 9 9.85 13.71 -26.44
CA PRO A 9 10.25 13.38 -27.80
C PRO A 9 11.09 12.08 -27.78
N GLY A 10 10.53 11.00 -28.33
CA GLY A 10 11.16 9.67 -28.40
C GLY A 10 10.39 8.51 -27.76
N ILE A 11 9.26 8.76 -27.07
CA ILE A 11 8.42 7.70 -26.47
C ILE A 11 7.04 7.70 -27.15
N PRO A 12 6.60 6.60 -27.80
CA PRO A 12 5.33 6.55 -28.56
C PRO A 12 4.05 6.70 -27.71
N GLN A 13 4.14 6.53 -26.38
CA GLN A 13 3.00 6.61 -25.47
C GLN A 13 3.15 7.82 -24.54
N PRO A 14 2.12 8.70 -24.46
CA PRO A 14 2.15 9.85 -23.56
C PRO A 14 2.22 9.36 -22.11
N VAL A 15 3.29 9.72 -21.41
CA VAL A 15 3.50 9.33 -20.02
C VAL A 15 2.56 10.15 -19.15
N LYS A 16 1.48 9.52 -18.70
CA LYS A 16 0.60 10.09 -17.67
C LYS A 16 1.17 9.71 -16.32
N LEU A 17 1.46 10.70 -15.48
CA LEU A 17 1.91 10.49 -14.10
C LEU A 17 0.85 9.76 -13.25
N GLY A 18 -0.39 9.69 -13.73
CA GLY A 18 -1.46 8.93 -13.10
C GLY A 18 -2.01 9.62 -11.86
N LEU A 19 -3.07 9.04 -11.31
CA LEU A 19 -3.72 9.54 -10.09
C LEU A 19 -2.82 9.41 -8.85
N ALA A 20 -1.83 8.50 -8.87
CA ALA A 20 -0.89 8.30 -7.78
C ALA A 20 0.40 9.13 -7.91
N GLY A 21 0.98 9.23 -9.12
CA GLY A 21 2.25 9.94 -9.32
C GLY A 21 2.13 11.46 -9.24
N GLY A 22 0.99 12.03 -9.63
CA GLY A 22 0.73 13.47 -9.54
C GLY A 22 0.82 14.01 -8.11
N PRO A 23 0.01 13.49 -7.16
CA PRO A 23 0.08 13.90 -5.76
C PRO A 23 1.45 13.65 -5.12
N LEU A 24 2.12 12.56 -5.47
CA LEU A 24 3.45 12.23 -4.94
C LEU A 24 4.52 13.25 -5.36
N ILE A 25 4.54 13.67 -6.62
CA ILE A 25 5.46 14.71 -7.09
C ILE A 25 5.16 16.05 -6.40
N ILE A 26 3.88 16.41 -6.28
CA ILE A 26 3.47 17.63 -5.59
C ILE A 26 3.90 17.59 -4.11
N ALA A 27 3.72 16.45 -3.44
CA ALA A 27 4.15 16.25 -2.06
C ALA A 27 5.67 16.41 -1.90
N ILE A 28 6.49 15.85 -2.81
CA ILE A 28 7.95 16.02 -2.80
C ILE A 28 8.34 17.48 -3.02
N LEU A 29 7.71 18.16 -3.99
CA LEU A 29 7.98 19.58 -4.27
C LEU A 29 7.61 20.47 -3.07
N ILE A 30 6.44 20.25 -2.46
CA ILE A 30 6.02 20.98 -1.26
C ILE A 30 6.92 20.66 -0.07
N SER A 31 7.38 19.41 0.11
CA SER A 31 8.30 19.04 1.18
C SER A 31 9.65 19.77 1.07
N ARG A 32 10.20 19.88 -0.15
CA ARG A 32 11.50 20.53 -0.39
C ARG A 32 11.41 22.06 -0.43
N PHE A 33 10.40 22.62 -1.08
CA PHE A 33 10.27 24.06 -1.31
C PHE A 33 9.35 24.76 -0.32
N GLY A 34 8.45 24.04 0.35
CA GLY A 34 7.49 24.58 1.32
C GLY A 34 8.12 25.38 2.47
N PRO A 35 9.24 24.94 3.08
CA PRO A 35 9.93 25.73 4.10
C PRO A 35 10.46 27.07 3.55
N LYS A 36 10.89 27.11 2.29
CA LYS A 36 11.39 28.32 1.61
C LYS A 36 10.27 29.32 1.29
N TYR A 37 9.05 28.84 1.08
CA TYR A 37 7.86 29.67 0.80
C TYR A 37 6.98 29.94 2.03
N LYS A 38 7.46 29.67 3.26
CA LYS A 38 6.71 29.82 4.52
C LYS A 38 5.36 29.08 4.53
N ILE A 39 5.25 27.99 3.78
CA ILE A 39 4.07 27.13 3.81
C ILE A 39 4.13 26.32 5.11
N VAL A 40 3.01 26.22 5.84
CA VAL A 40 2.93 25.38 7.05
C VAL A 40 3.03 23.91 6.64
N THR A 41 4.26 23.38 6.59
CA THR A 41 4.55 21.97 6.26
C THR A 41 4.49 21.06 7.48
N TYR A 42 4.18 21.62 8.65
CA TYR A 42 4.04 20.88 9.89
C TYR A 42 2.56 20.53 10.08
N THR A 43 2.23 19.26 9.94
CA THR A 43 0.93 18.70 10.32
C THR A 43 1.11 18.01 11.67
N THR A 44 0.17 18.20 12.59
CA THR A 44 0.18 17.46 13.86
C THR A 44 -0.09 15.98 13.57
N GLU A 45 0.51 15.06 14.34
CA GLU A 45 0.29 13.61 14.17
C GLU A 45 -1.21 13.27 14.11
N SER A 46 -2.03 13.88 14.96
CA SER A 46 -3.49 13.71 14.97
C SER A 46 -4.17 14.11 13.66
N ALA A 47 -3.73 15.18 13.02
CA ALA A 47 -4.29 15.61 11.74
C ALA A 47 -3.88 14.68 10.58
N THR A 48 -2.65 14.13 10.61
CA THR A 48 -2.21 13.12 9.65
C THR A 48 -3.03 11.84 9.76
N LEU A 49 -3.29 11.37 10.99
CA LEU A 49 -4.11 10.19 11.25
C LEU A 49 -5.54 10.38 10.76
N MET A 50 -6.18 11.51 11.11
CA MET A 50 -7.53 11.85 10.66
C MET A 50 -7.63 11.86 9.12
N LEU A 51 -6.70 12.52 8.43
CA LEU A 51 -6.70 12.58 6.97
C LEU A 51 -6.55 11.19 6.34
N ARG A 52 -5.71 10.33 6.92
CA ARG A 52 -5.49 8.96 6.44
C ARG A 52 -6.76 8.12 6.59
N GLU A 53 -7.43 8.19 7.73
CA GLU A 53 -8.67 7.44 7.99
C GLU A 53 -9.82 7.88 7.10
N ILE A 54 -10.03 9.19 6.95
CA ILE A 54 -11.05 9.72 6.04
C ILE A 54 -10.77 9.29 4.60
N GLY A 55 -9.50 9.35 4.17
CA GLY A 55 -9.09 8.89 2.85
C GLY A 55 -9.39 7.40 2.61
N ILE A 56 -9.05 6.54 3.57
CA ILE A 56 -9.33 5.10 3.52
C ILE A 56 -10.85 4.85 3.51
N ALA A 57 -11.62 5.52 4.37
CA ALA A 57 -13.07 5.35 4.45
C ALA A 57 -13.78 5.75 3.14
N LEU A 58 -13.42 6.91 2.58
CA LEU A 58 -13.95 7.36 1.29
C LEU A 58 -13.55 6.43 0.15
N PHE A 59 -12.30 5.94 0.16
CA PHE A 59 -11.83 4.96 -0.84
C PHE A 59 -12.63 3.66 -0.77
N LEU A 60 -12.77 3.05 0.42
CA LEU A 60 -13.56 1.83 0.59
C LEU A 60 -15.03 2.03 0.24
N ALA A 61 -15.63 3.16 0.61
CA ALA A 61 -17.01 3.48 0.24
C ALA A 61 -17.19 3.55 -1.29
N SER A 62 -16.28 4.23 -1.99
CA SER A 62 -16.33 4.37 -3.45
C SER A 62 -16.16 3.03 -4.17
N VAL A 63 -15.23 2.19 -3.73
CA VAL A 63 -15.01 0.85 -4.28
C VAL A 63 -16.21 -0.05 -3.98
N GLY A 64 -16.73 -0.03 -2.75
CA GLY A 64 -17.89 -0.80 -2.34
C GLY A 64 -19.14 -0.48 -3.19
N LEU A 65 -19.41 0.81 -3.42
CA LEU A 65 -20.51 1.24 -4.29
C LEU A 65 -20.29 0.83 -5.75
N SER A 66 -19.05 0.89 -6.24
CA SER A 66 -18.71 0.56 -7.63
C SER A 66 -18.85 -0.92 -7.96
N VAL A 67 -18.50 -1.82 -7.03
CA VAL A 67 -18.55 -3.28 -7.24
C VAL A 67 -19.85 -3.90 -6.70
N GLY A 68 -20.58 -3.18 -5.83
CA GLY A 68 -21.76 -3.69 -5.13
C GLY A 68 -22.89 -4.18 -6.04
N GLY A 69 -23.13 -3.50 -7.17
CA GLY A 69 -24.20 -3.89 -8.11
C GLY A 69 -24.01 -5.25 -8.77
N SER A 70 -22.76 -5.66 -9.01
CA SER A 70 -22.41 -6.95 -9.63
C SER A 70 -21.91 -7.99 -8.62
N PHE A 71 -21.97 -7.68 -7.33
CA PHE A 71 -21.39 -8.51 -6.27
C PHE A 71 -22.11 -9.86 -6.13
N ILE A 72 -23.44 -9.85 -6.12
CA ILE A 72 -24.26 -11.07 -5.98
C ILE A 72 -24.07 -11.98 -7.20
N ASP A 73 -24.16 -11.42 -8.41
CA ASP A 73 -23.95 -12.18 -9.64
C ASP A 73 -22.55 -12.80 -9.71
N SER A 74 -21.53 -12.08 -9.25
CA SER A 74 -20.15 -12.58 -9.23
C SER A 74 -19.97 -13.73 -8.23
N ILE A 75 -20.64 -13.70 -7.07
CA ILE A 75 -20.56 -14.77 -6.06
C ILE A 75 -21.24 -16.05 -6.55
N VAL A 76 -22.45 -15.94 -7.10
CA VAL A 76 -23.24 -17.09 -7.56
C VAL A 76 -22.55 -17.81 -8.71
N ASN A 77 -21.89 -17.07 -9.60
CA ASN A 77 -21.15 -17.62 -10.74
C ASN A 77 -19.76 -18.19 -10.40
N GLY A 78 -19.50 -18.56 -9.13
CA GLY A 78 -18.24 -19.19 -8.72
C GLY A 78 -17.24 -18.25 -8.03
N GLY A 79 -17.64 -17.00 -7.74
CA GLY A 79 -16.82 -16.05 -6.98
C GLY A 79 -16.46 -16.53 -5.58
N TYR A 80 -17.25 -17.43 -4.98
CA TYR A 80 -16.94 -18.03 -3.68
C TYR A 80 -15.59 -18.76 -3.66
N LYS A 81 -15.17 -19.39 -4.77
CA LYS A 81 -13.85 -20.04 -4.86
C LYS A 81 -12.73 -19.00 -4.80
N TRP A 82 -12.91 -17.89 -5.52
CA TRP A 82 -11.95 -16.78 -5.53
C TRP A 82 -11.82 -16.11 -4.17
N ILE A 83 -12.93 -15.94 -3.44
CA ILE A 83 -12.93 -15.45 -2.05
C ILE A 83 -12.13 -16.43 -1.17
N GLY A 84 -12.36 -17.74 -1.30
CA GLY A 84 -11.64 -18.76 -0.55
C GLY A 84 -10.13 -18.76 -0.84
N TYR A 85 -9.73 -18.69 -2.10
CA TYR A 85 -8.32 -18.58 -2.49
C TYR A 85 -7.68 -17.28 -1.97
N GLY A 86 -8.39 -16.15 -2.05
CA GLY A 86 -7.93 -14.88 -1.49
C GLY A 86 -7.70 -14.94 0.01
N LEU A 87 -8.61 -15.59 0.75
CA LEU A 87 -8.46 -15.79 2.19
C LEU A 87 -7.27 -16.70 2.51
N LEU A 88 -7.10 -17.81 1.79
CA LEU A 88 -5.97 -18.72 2.02
C LEU A 88 -4.63 -18.05 1.73
N ILE A 89 -4.52 -17.33 0.60
CA ILE A 89 -3.29 -16.63 0.19
C ILE A 89 -2.94 -15.48 1.14
N THR A 90 -3.90 -14.92 1.88
CA THR A 90 -3.63 -13.85 2.86
C THR A 90 -3.36 -14.40 4.25
N VAL A 91 -4.17 -15.34 4.74
CA VAL A 91 -4.07 -15.89 6.11
C VAL A 91 -2.86 -16.81 6.28
N ILE A 92 -2.57 -17.68 5.31
CA ILE A 92 -1.48 -18.66 5.43
C ILE A 92 -0.12 -17.95 5.59
N PRO A 93 0.28 -16.98 4.75
CA PRO A 93 1.55 -16.29 4.90
C PRO A 93 1.63 -15.48 6.20
N LEU A 94 0.53 -14.85 6.64
CA LEU A 94 0.48 -14.12 7.91
C LEU A 94 0.73 -15.05 9.10
N LEU A 95 0.11 -16.24 9.12
CA LEU A 95 0.30 -17.22 10.20
C LEU A 95 1.72 -17.80 10.19
N ILE A 96 2.24 -18.18 9.01
CA ILE A 96 3.59 -18.72 8.88
C ILE A 96 4.62 -17.68 9.33
N MET A 97 4.54 -16.45 8.79
CA MET A 97 5.48 -15.39 9.15
C MET A 97 5.36 -15.00 10.62
N GLY A 98 4.15 -14.92 11.16
CA GLY A 98 3.97 -14.63 12.57
C GLY A 98 4.58 -15.69 13.47
N PHE A 99 4.45 -16.97 13.13
CA PHE A 99 5.06 -18.06 13.87
C PHE A 99 6.60 -18.05 13.76
N VAL A 100 7.13 -17.84 12.55
CA VAL A 100 8.57 -17.77 12.29
C VAL A 100 9.23 -16.61 13.04
N VAL A 101 8.64 -15.42 12.99
CA VAL A 101 9.15 -14.23 13.69
C VAL A 101 9.13 -14.44 15.21
N ARG A 102 8.07 -15.03 15.75
CA ARG A 102 7.96 -15.34 17.18
C ARG A 102 8.98 -16.38 17.64
N LYS A 103 9.18 -17.45 16.85
CA LYS A 103 9.99 -18.61 17.24
C LYS A 103 11.49 -18.44 16.99
N ILE A 104 11.88 -17.81 15.87
CA ILE A 104 13.29 -17.66 15.47
C ILE A 104 13.86 -16.33 15.94
N TYR A 105 13.15 -15.22 15.73
CA TYR A 105 13.69 -13.89 15.92
C TYR A 105 13.35 -13.25 17.27
N LYS A 106 12.46 -13.87 18.07
CA LYS A 106 12.05 -13.42 19.43
C LYS A 106 11.76 -11.91 19.52
N MET A 107 11.18 -11.33 18.47
CA MET A 107 10.95 -9.88 18.39
C MET A 107 9.78 -9.43 19.28
N ASN A 108 9.81 -8.17 19.71
CA ASN A 108 8.69 -7.53 20.42
C ASN A 108 7.42 -7.53 19.56
N TYR A 109 6.26 -7.67 20.20
CA TYR A 109 4.96 -7.74 19.53
C TYR A 109 4.71 -6.53 18.61
N PHE A 110 5.02 -5.32 19.06
CA PHE A 110 4.86 -4.10 18.26
C PHE A 110 5.76 -4.06 17.01
N THR A 111 7.01 -4.52 17.12
CA THR A 111 7.93 -4.64 15.97
C THR A 111 7.41 -5.65 14.95
N MET A 112 6.89 -6.78 15.42
CA MET A 112 6.30 -7.83 14.57
C MET A 112 5.06 -7.31 13.83
N CYS A 113 4.16 -6.61 14.51
CA CYS A 113 2.98 -6.02 13.86
C CYS A 113 3.36 -5.00 12.77
N GLY A 114 4.34 -4.12 13.04
CA GLY A 114 4.83 -3.16 12.05
C GLY A 114 5.50 -3.83 10.83
N LEU A 115 6.29 -4.89 11.07
CA LEU A 115 6.92 -5.68 10.02
C LEU A 115 5.89 -6.39 9.14
N MET A 116 4.88 -7.02 9.75
CA MET A 116 3.80 -7.71 9.03
C MET A 116 2.95 -6.73 8.21
N ALA A 117 2.58 -5.58 8.79
CA ALA A 117 1.87 -4.53 8.06
C ALA A 117 2.68 -4.02 6.85
N GLY A 118 3.99 -3.83 7.02
CA GLY A 118 4.90 -3.39 5.93
C GLY A 118 5.09 -4.43 4.84
N ALA A 119 5.19 -5.71 5.22
CA ALA A 119 5.29 -6.83 4.29
C ALA A 119 4.01 -7.04 3.47
N MET A 120 2.85 -6.94 4.13
CA MET A 120 1.54 -7.03 3.50
C MET A 120 1.21 -5.76 2.68
N THR A 121 1.88 -4.64 2.95
CA THR A 121 1.53 -3.32 2.40
C THR A 121 0.11 -2.90 2.84
N ASP A 122 -0.19 -3.14 4.11
CA ASP A 122 -1.49 -2.86 4.71
C ASP A 122 -1.40 -1.63 5.62
N ALA A 123 -1.67 -0.45 5.03
CA ALA A 123 -1.68 0.81 5.75
C ALA A 123 -2.77 0.89 6.86
N PRO A 124 -4.00 0.36 6.65
CA PRO A 124 -4.98 0.20 7.73
C PRO A 124 -4.47 -0.59 8.94
N ALA A 125 -3.82 -1.74 8.73
CA ALA A 125 -3.27 -2.52 9.85
C ALA A 125 -2.24 -1.73 10.66
N LEU A 126 -1.41 -0.92 10.00
CA LEU A 126 -0.46 -0.04 10.69
C LEU A 126 -1.19 1.05 11.52
N ALA A 127 -2.32 1.58 11.04
CA ALA A 127 -3.10 2.58 11.76
C ALA A 127 -3.60 2.05 13.11
N ILE A 128 -4.20 0.86 13.10
CA ILE A 128 -4.70 0.19 14.30
C ILE A 128 -3.57 -0.05 15.30
N VAL A 129 -2.37 -0.43 14.82
CA VAL A 129 -1.21 -0.67 15.69
C VAL A 129 -0.65 0.63 16.29
N ASN A 130 -0.74 1.76 15.57
CA ASN A 130 -0.37 3.07 16.11
C ASN A 130 -1.34 3.52 17.21
N GLU A 131 -2.64 3.21 17.08
CA GLU A 131 -3.62 3.49 18.16
C GLU A 131 -3.36 2.65 19.41
N MET A 132 -2.86 1.42 19.24
CA MET A 132 -2.55 0.52 20.35
C MET A 132 -1.22 0.83 21.06
N SER A 133 -0.32 1.62 20.46
CA SER A 133 0.99 1.92 21.03
C SER A 133 1.56 3.23 20.54
N GLU A 134 1.95 4.12 21.46
CA GLU A 134 2.61 5.40 21.14
C GLU A 134 4.14 5.27 20.97
N SER A 135 4.70 4.06 21.15
CA SER A 135 6.15 3.84 21.19
C SER A 135 6.88 4.09 19.86
N GLY A 136 6.17 4.27 18.75
CA GLY A 136 6.72 4.53 17.41
C GLY A 136 7.53 3.38 16.77
N ILE A 137 7.84 2.31 17.52
CA ILE A 137 8.68 1.18 17.07
C ILE A 137 8.05 0.45 15.86
N HIS A 138 6.73 0.35 15.82
CA HIS A 138 5.98 -0.27 14.72
C HIS A 138 6.10 0.54 13.41
N SER A 139 6.11 1.87 13.49
CA SER A 139 6.23 2.77 12.33
C SER A 139 7.63 2.72 11.72
N VAL A 140 8.68 2.62 12.54
CA VAL A 140 10.06 2.43 12.07
C VAL A 140 10.22 1.08 11.37
N SER A 141 9.63 0.03 11.94
CA SER A 141 9.67 -1.33 11.37
C SER A 141 8.97 -1.38 10.01
N TYR A 142 7.81 -0.72 9.90
CA TYR A 142 7.08 -0.58 8.63
C TYR A 142 7.91 0.14 7.57
N ALA A 143 8.49 1.30 7.91
CA ALA A 143 9.26 2.12 6.96
C ALA A 143 10.52 1.41 6.43
N THR A 144 11.09 0.49 7.20
CA THR A 144 12.28 -0.28 6.79
C THR A 144 11.92 -1.39 5.81
N VAL A 145 10.78 -2.05 6.03
CA VAL A 145 10.40 -3.27 5.29
C VAL A 145 9.61 -2.93 4.03
N TYR A 146 8.87 -1.82 4.04
CA TYR A 146 8.02 -1.40 2.91
C TYR A 146 8.80 -1.17 1.59
N PRO A 147 9.95 -0.46 1.55
CA PRO A 147 10.70 -0.27 0.31
C PRO A 147 11.24 -1.59 -0.24
N LEU A 148 11.73 -2.46 0.66
CA LEU A 148 12.24 -3.78 0.31
C LEU A 148 11.13 -4.64 -0.31
N THR A 149 9.94 -4.66 0.30
CA THR A 149 8.82 -5.46 -0.22
C THR A 149 8.31 -4.92 -1.54
N MET A 150 8.25 -3.60 -1.71
CA MET A 150 7.90 -2.97 -2.99
C MET A 150 8.89 -3.35 -4.10
N PHE A 151 10.19 -3.28 -3.83
CA PHE A 151 11.21 -3.71 -4.79
C PHE A 151 11.04 -5.18 -5.17
N MET A 152 10.85 -6.07 -4.19
CA MET A 152 10.68 -7.50 -4.42
C MET A 152 9.41 -7.81 -5.25
N ARG A 153 8.31 -7.07 -5.01
CA ARG A 153 7.07 -7.20 -5.76
C ARG A 153 7.26 -6.80 -7.23
N VAL A 154 7.91 -5.67 -7.49
CA VAL A 154 8.22 -5.22 -8.85
C VAL A 154 9.09 -6.25 -9.56
N PHE A 155 10.14 -6.73 -8.90
CA PHE A 155 11.05 -7.74 -9.47
C PHE A 155 10.33 -9.04 -9.83
N THR A 156 9.49 -9.56 -8.92
CA THR A 156 8.69 -10.77 -9.17
C THR A 156 7.73 -10.57 -10.34
N HIS A 157 7.09 -9.41 -10.42
CA HIS A 157 6.21 -9.08 -11.56
C HIS A 157 6.99 -9.01 -12.88
N SER A 158 8.15 -8.34 -12.91
CA SER A 158 9.01 -8.27 -14.09
C SER A 158 9.43 -9.65 -14.59
N ILE A 159 9.79 -10.57 -13.70
CA ILE A 159 10.11 -11.96 -14.05
C ILE A 159 8.93 -12.71 -14.65
N ASN A 160 7.72 -12.55 -14.08
CA ASN A 160 6.53 -13.19 -14.60
C ASN A 160 6.16 -12.68 -16.00
N VAL A 161 6.37 -11.37 -16.25
CA VAL A 161 6.15 -10.76 -17.55
C VAL A 161 7.17 -11.28 -18.58
N ILE A 162 8.46 -11.32 -18.24
CA ILE A 162 9.52 -11.84 -19.13
C ILE A 162 9.26 -13.31 -19.47
N THR A 163 8.92 -14.13 -18.46
CA THR A 163 8.60 -15.55 -18.66
C THR A 163 7.43 -15.73 -19.63
N ASN A 164 6.35 -14.95 -19.49
CA ASN A 164 5.21 -15.02 -20.43
C ASN A 164 5.58 -14.59 -21.86
N HIS A 165 6.54 -13.68 -22.01
CA HIS A 165 6.94 -13.16 -23.31
C HIS A 165 7.91 -14.09 -24.08
N ILE A 166 8.56 -15.03 -23.39
CA ILE A 166 9.45 -16.05 -23.97
C ILE A 166 8.66 -17.31 -24.40
N ILE A 167 7.52 -17.58 -23.76
CA ILE A 167 6.66 -18.74 -24.04
C ILE A 167 5.71 -18.50 -25.23
N ARG A 168 5.56 -17.24 -25.68
CA ARG A 168 4.76 -16.83 -26.84
C ARG A 168 5.66 -16.53 -28.04
#